data_AF-A0A0P9FA46-F1
#
_entry.id   AF-A0A0P9FA46-F1
#
_cell.length_a   1.000
_cell.length_b   1.000
_cell.length_c   1.000
_cell.angle_alpha   90.00
_cell.angle_beta   90.00
_cell.angle_gamma   90.00
#
_symmetry.space_group_name_H-M   'P 1'
#
loop_
_entity.id
_entity.type
_entity.pdbx_description
1 polymer ?
#
loop_
_entity_poly.entity_id
_entity_poly.type
_entity_poly.pdbx_seq_one_letter_code
_entity_poly.pdbx_strand_id
1 'polypeptide(L)'
;LICTENMQEWAVEARALARLLAEFPQHSAWFSFSARDGAHTSQGEPIAACAAWLDAVPQVAAIGVNCTAPHFIPDLVSAIASATGKPIVVYPNSGETYRPASNSWGGAGETQGYAEQAAEWYARGARLIGGCCRTSPREIRAVAEWARAR
;
A
#
# COMPACT_ATOMS: atom_id res chain seq x y z
N LEU A 1 6.00 -0.85 16.42
CA LEU A 1 5.95 -0.98 14.95
C LEU A 1 5.86 0.43 14.37
N ILE A 2 6.69 0.77 13.40
CA ILE A 2 6.72 2.07 12.71
C ILE A 2 6.01 1.93 11.36
N CYS A 3 5.25 2.93 10.97
CA CYS A 3 4.54 2.96 9.69
C CYS A 3 5.26 3.95 8.77
N THR A 4 5.97 3.45 7.76
CA THR A 4 6.51 4.32 6.71
C THR A 4 5.56 4.26 5.52
N GLU A 5 5.05 5.42 5.10
CA GLU A 5 3.95 5.51 4.15
C GLU A 5 4.20 6.55 3.06
N ASN A 6 3.52 6.38 1.94
CA ASN A 6 3.55 7.29 0.79
C ASN A 6 4.95 7.54 0.21
N MET A 7 5.87 6.58 0.36
CA MET A 7 7.20 6.64 -0.27
C MET A 7 7.06 6.59 -1.78
N GLN A 8 7.99 7.25 -2.48
CA GLN A 8 7.96 7.34 -3.95
C GLN A 8 9.22 6.74 -4.59
N GLU A 9 10.36 6.79 -3.89
CA GLU A 9 11.66 6.31 -4.38
C GLU A 9 12.24 5.24 -3.46
N TRP A 10 12.15 3.96 -3.81
CA TRP A 10 12.64 2.90 -2.95
C TRP A 10 14.17 2.79 -2.96
N ALA A 11 14.83 3.05 -4.10
CA ALA A 11 16.30 2.95 -4.16
C ALA A 11 17.01 3.96 -3.26
N VAL A 12 16.35 5.09 -2.94
CA VAL A 12 16.89 6.14 -2.06
C VAL A 12 16.19 6.14 -0.71
N GLU A 13 14.88 6.42 -0.66
CA GLU A 13 14.14 6.63 0.59
C GLU A 13 14.05 5.34 1.42
N ALA A 14 13.61 4.24 0.81
CA ALA A 14 13.43 2.98 1.54
C ALA A 14 14.76 2.42 2.06
N ARG A 15 15.86 2.58 1.30
CA ARG A 15 17.20 2.19 1.75
C ARG A 15 17.70 3.07 2.90
N ALA A 16 17.49 4.38 2.83
CA ALA A 16 17.85 5.29 3.90
C ALA A 16 17.10 4.95 5.20
N LEU A 17 15.79 4.72 5.10
CA LEU A 17 14.95 4.34 6.23
C LEU A 17 15.32 2.96 6.79
N ALA A 18 15.66 1.97 5.95
CA ALA A 18 16.12 0.67 6.41
C ALA A 18 17.46 0.75 7.16
N ARG A 19 18.38 1.64 6.72
CA ARG A 19 19.64 1.91 7.44
C ARG A 19 19.38 2.58 8.79
N LEU A 20 18.50 3.58 8.82
CA LEU A 20 18.11 4.25 10.07
C LEU A 20 17.44 3.26 11.03
N LEU A 21 16.58 2.38 10.52
CA LEU A 21 15.89 1.37 11.33
C LEU A 21 16.87 0.40 12.02
N ALA A 22 18.02 0.12 11.40
CA ALA A 22 19.08 -0.72 11.99
C ALA A 22 19.71 -0.10 13.24
N GLU A 23 19.66 1.23 13.40
CA GLU A 23 20.10 1.92 14.62
C GLU A 23 19.14 1.71 15.81
N PHE A 24 17.95 1.16 15.56
CA PHE A 24 16.92 0.88 16.58
C PHE A 24 16.49 -0.60 16.56
N PRO A 25 17.32 -1.54 17.06
CA PRO A 25 17.08 -2.99 16.92
C PRO A 25 15.75 -3.51 17.51
N GLN A 26 15.18 -2.78 18.48
CA GLN A 26 13.91 -3.12 19.13
C GLN A 26 12.68 -2.79 18.26
N HIS A 27 12.88 -2.05 17.16
CA HIS A 27 11.81 -1.57 16.31
C HIS A 27 11.76 -2.34 15.00
N SER A 28 10.54 -2.52 14.51
CA SER A 28 10.25 -2.98 13.15
C SER A 28 9.39 -1.94 12.46
N ALA A 29 9.38 -1.96 11.13
CA ALA A 29 8.54 -1.06 10.34
C ALA A 29 7.84 -1.80 9.21
N TRP A 30 6.67 -1.31 8.79
CA TRP A 30 6.20 -1.60 7.44
C TRP A 30 6.63 -0.51 6.47
N PHE A 31 6.76 -0.89 5.20
CA PHE A 31 7.13 0.00 4.10
C PHE A 31 6.01 0.03 3.07
N SER A 32 5.38 1.19 2.92
CA SER A 32 4.29 1.39 1.96
C SER A 32 4.60 2.50 0.97
N PHE A 33 4.32 2.23 -0.30
CA PHE A 33 4.64 3.10 -1.43
C PHE A 33 3.38 3.63 -2.10
N SER A 34 3.48 4.82 -2.69
CA SER A 34 2.52 5.26 -3.71
C SER A 34 2.97 4.77 -5.09
N ALA A 35 2.01 4.46 -5.95
CA ALA A 35 2.24 3.92 -7.27
C ALA A 35 1.48 4.72 -8.33
N ARG A 36 2.07 4.82 -9.52
CA ARG A 36 1.45 5.50 -10.66
C ARG A 36 0.63 4.56 -11.55
N ASP A 37 0.90 3.26 -11.46
CA ASP A 37 0.28 2.19 -12.25
C ASP A 37 0.34 0.86 -11.48
N GLY A 38 -0.08 -0.24 -12.12
CA GLY A 38 -0.15 -1.58 -11.52
C GLY A 38 1.20 -2.26 -11.24
N ALA A 39 2.34 -1.64 -11.57
CA ALA A 39 3.66 -2.27 -11.49
C ALA A 39 4.78 -1.37 -10.93
N HIS A 40 4.61 -0.04 -10.92
CA HIS A 40 5.67 0.90 -10.58
C HIS A 40 5.28 1.88 -9.47
N THR A 41 6.27 2.25 -8.64
CA THR A 41 6.15 3.38 -7.70
C THR A 41 5.84 4.68 -8.45
N SER A 42 5.48 5.73 -7.72
CA SER A 42 5.22 7.06 -8.30
C SER A 42 6.38 7.60 -9.14
N GLN A 43 7.64 7.28 -8.79
CA GLN A 43 8.82 7.65 -9.58
C GLN A 43 9.24 6.62 -10.64
N GLY A 44 8.44 5.57 -10.84
CA GLY A 44 8.60 4.63 -11.95
C GLY A 44 9.49 3.43 -11.66
N GLU A 45 9.86 3.18 -10.41
CA GLU A 45 10.65 2.00 -10.05
C GLU A 45 9.75 0.76 -9.92
N PRO A 46 10.17 -0.43 -10.37
CA PRO A 46 9.37 -1.64 -10.25
C PRO A 46 9.09 -2.01 -8.78
N ILE A 47 7.82 -2.13 -8.40
CA ILE A 47 7.42 -2.44 -7.02
C ILE A 47 7.89 -3.82 -6.57
N ALA A 48 7.96 -4.79 -7.49
CA ALA A 48 8.47 -6.12 -7.21
C ALA A 48 9.97 -6.11 -6.85
N ALA A 49 10.77 -5.25 -7.49
CA ALA A 49 12.19 -5.10 -7.17
C ALA A 49 12.38 -4.50 -5.76
N CYS A 50 11.54 -3.54 -5.40
CA CYS A 50 11.48 -3.01 -4.04
C CYS A 50 11.14 -4.10 -3.02
N ALA A 51 10.09 -4.87 -3.29
CA ALA A 51 9.63 -5.93 -2.40
C ALA A 51 10.70 -7.01 -2.16
N ALA A 52 11.38 -7.46 -3.23
CA ALA A 52 12.48 -8.41 -3.14
C ALA A 52 13.65 -7.88 -2.28
N TRP A 53 13.98 -6.59 -2.41
CA TRP A 53 15.05 -5.99 -1.61
C TRP A 53 14.66 -5.89 -0.13
N LEU A 54 13.44 -5.45 0.16
CA LEU A 54 12.92 -5.31 1.53
C LEU A 54 12.67 -6.68 2.20
N ASP A 55 12.44 -7.74 1.43
CA ASP A 55 12.28 -9.11 1.95
C ASP A 55 13.50 -9.55 2.76
N ALA A 56 14.70 -9.19 2.29
CA ALA A 56 15.97 -9.50 2.94
C ALA A 56 16.24 -8.69 4.22
N VAL A 57 15.42 -7.68 4.55
CA VAL A 57 15.60 -6.84 5.75
C VAL A 57 14.78 -7.40 6.92
N PRO A 58 15.41 -7.92 8.00
CA PRO A 58 14.67 -8.59 9.08
C PRO A 58 13.68 -7.70 9.83
N GLN A 59 14.02 -6.41 10.03
CA GLN A 59 13.16 -5.45 10.72
C GLN A 59 11.97 -4.96 9.88
N VAL A 60 11.87 -5.36 8.60
CA VAL A 60 10.68 -5.08 7.79
C VAL A 60 9.59 -6.08 8.15
N ALA A 61 8.50 -5.60 8.73
CA ALA A 61 7.38 -6.42 9.18
C ALA A 61 6.32 -6.65 8.09
N ALA A 62 6.18 -5.72 7.14
CA ALA A 62 5.26 -5.80 6.01
C ALA A 62 5.70 -4.85 4.88
N ILE A 63 5.25 -5.13 3.66
CA ILE A 63 5.53 -4.34 2.45
C ILE A 63 4.21 -4.06 1.75
N GLY A 64 4.03 -2.89 1.14
CA GLY A 64 2.71 -2.54 0.64
C GLY A 64 2.59 -1.30 -0.20
N VAL A 65 1.34 -0.93 -0.44
CA VAL A 65 0.98 0.26 -1.22
C VAL A 65 -0.14 1.05 -0.55
N ASN A 66 -0.04 2.38 -0.63
CA ASN A 66 -1.06 3.27 -0.12
C ASN A 66 -1.19 4.53 -0.97
N CYS A 67 -2.32 5.23 -0.79
CA CYS A 67 -2.62 6.47 -1.52
C CYS A 67 -2.62 6.33 -3.06
N THR A 68 -2.65 5.09 -3.57
CA THR A 68 -2.82 4.76 -4.99
C THR A 68 -4.31 4.55 -5.29
N ALA A 69 -4.70 4.78 -6.55
CA ALA A 69 -6.06 4.50 -7.00
C ALA A 69 -6.40 3.00 -6.84
N PRO A 70 -7.59 2.64 -6.32
CA PRO A 70 -7.88 1.26 -5.96
C PRO A 70 -7.82 0.25 -7.12
N HIS A 71 -8.15 0.66 -8.35
CA HIS A 71 -8.08 -0.23 -9.52
C HIS A 71 -6.66 -0.76 -9.83
N PHE A 72 -5.59 -0.11 -9.36
CA PHE A 72 -4.22 -0.64 -9.51
C PHE A 72 -3.82 -1.62 -8.41
N ILE A 73 -4.54 -1.66 -7.29
CA ILE A 73 -4.14 -2.43 -6.11
C ILE A 73 -4.08 -3.95 -6.37
N PRO A 74 -5.01 -4.60 -7.09
CA PRO A 74 -4.92 -6.03 -7.35
C PRO A 74 -3.61 -6.46 -8.05
N ASP A 75 -3.17 -5.69 -9.05
CA ASP A 75 -1.94 -5.95 -9.80
C ASP A 75 -0.70 -5.67 -8.94
N LEU A 76 -0.70 -4.56 -8.18
CA LEU A 76 0.37 -4.22 -7.25
C LEU A 76 0.55 -5.28 -6.15
N VAL A 77 -0.55 -5.77 -5.57
CA VAL A 77 -0.52 -6.86 -4.58
C VAL A 77 0.08 -8.12 -5.19
N SER A 78 -0.31 -8.46 -6.42
CA SER A 78 0.22 -9.64 -7.11
C SER A 78 1.72 -9.50 -7.41
N ALA A 79 2.15 -8.31 -7.84
CA ALA A 79 3.56 -8.00 -8.09
C ALA A 79 4.39 -8.11 -6.81
N ILE A 80 3.90 -7.56 -5.68
CA ILE A 80 4.58 -7.67 -4.38
C ILE A 80 4.61 -9.13 -3.91
N ALA A 81 3.48 -9.84 -3.96
CA ALA A 81 3.38 -11.23 -3.52
C ALA A 81 4.32 -12.18 -4.28
N SER A 82 4.63 -11.88 -5.54
CA SER A 82 5.60 -12.65 -6.34
C SER A 82 7.05 -12.54 -5.86
N ALA A 83 7.35 -11.53 -5.03
CA ALA A 83 8.71 -11.12 -4.69
C ALA A 83 9.03 -11.13 -3.18
N THR A 84 8.06 -11.39 -2.31
CA THR A 84 8.27 -11.44 -0.85
C THR A 84 7.35 -12.45 -0.17
N GLY A 85 7.84 -13.06 0.92
CA GLY A 85 7.00 -13.86 1.83
C GLY A 85 6.38 -13.04 2.97
N LYS A 86 6.69 -11.74 3.07
CA LYS A 86 6.20 -10.87 4.14
C LYS A 86 4.74 -10.49 3.92
N PRO A 87 3.97 -10.20 5.00
CA PRO A 87 2.61 -9.70 4.88
C PRO A 87 2.51 -8.46 3.99
N ILE A 88 1.45 -8.41 3.17
CA ILE A 88 1.19 -7.28 2.28
C ILE A 88 0.17 -6.34 2.92
N VAL A 89 0.51 -5.05 2.98
CA VAL A 89 -0.37 -3.98 3.49
C VAL A 89 -0.91 -3.13 2.33
N VAL A 90 -2.21 -2.88 2.30
CA VAL A 90 -2.85 -2.02 1.30
C VAL A 90 -3.84 -1.07 1.95
N TYR A 91 -3.75 0.20 1.60
CA TYR A 91 -4.71 1.22 2.02
C TYR A 91 -4.82 2.31 0.95
N PRO A 92 -5.59 2.07 -0.13
CA PRO A 92 -5.68 3.00 -1.25
C PRO A 92 -6.48 4.26 -0.91
N ASN A 93 -6.42 5.25 -1.81
CA ASN A 93 -7.34 6.40 -1.77
C ASN A 93 -8.75 6.01 -2.27
N SER A 94 -9.68 6.96 -2.37
CA SER A 94 -11.05 6.68 -2.86
C SER A 94 -11.16 6.43 -4.38
N GLY A 95 -10.09 6.64 -5.14
CA GLY A 95 -10.09 6.75 -6.60
C GLY A 95 -10.25 8.19 -7.11
N GLU A 96 -10.66 9.13 -6.25
CA GLU A 96 -10.63 10.55 -6.60
C GLU A 96 -9.19 11.02 -6.86
N THR A 97 -9.02 11.94 -7.81
CA THR A 97 -7.73 12.51 -8.15
C THR A 97 -7.55 13.87 -7.47
N TYR A 98 -6.45 14.03 -6.75
CA TYR A 98 -6.06 15.32 -6.20
C TYR A 98 -5.57 16.26 -7.32
N ARG A 99 -6.03 17.52 -7.30
CA ARG A 99 -5.69 18.57 -8.28
C ARG A 99 -4.90 19.67 -7.60
N PRO A 100 -3.55 19.64 -7.66
CA PRO A 100 -2.68 20.57 -6.92
C PRO A 100 -2.95 22.04 -7.24
N ALA A 101 -3.21 22.36 -8.51
CA ALA A 101 -3.46 23.73 -8.97
C ALA A 101 -4.67 24.40 -8.29
N SER A 102 -5.62 23.59 -7.81
CA SER A 102 -6.86 24.06 -7.16
C SER A 102 -6.96 23.65 -5.69
N ASN A 103 -5.97 22.94 -5.16
CA ASN A 103 -6.00 22.31 -3.84
C ASN A 103 -7.33 21.57 -3.57
N SER A 104 -7.82 20.81 -4.56
CA SER A 104 -9.15 20.19 -4.52
C SER A 104 -9.09 18.74 -5.03
N TRP A 105 -10.16 18.00 -4.77
CA TRP A 105 -10.35 16.64 -5.26
C TRP A 105 -11.36 16.65 -6.40
N GLY A 106 -11.14 15.83 -7.42
CA GLY A 106 -12.08 15.68 -8.53
C GLY A 106 -11.99 14.31 -9.19
N GLY A 107 -12.89 14.08 -10.15
CA GLY A 107 -13.13 12.74 -10.70
C GLY A 107 -14.18 11.98 -9.89
N ALA A 108 -14.69 10.89 -10.44
CA ALA A 108 -15.49 9.95 -9.68
C ALA A 108 -14.53 9.05 -8.88
N GLY A 109 -14.84 8.81 -7.59
CA GLY A 109 -14.23 7.70 -6.86
C GLY A 109 -14.60 6.36 -7.50
N GLU A 110 -14.01 5.28 -7.00
CA GLU A 110 -14.34 3.94 -7.47
C GLU A 110 -15.81 3.62 -7.29
N THR A 111 -16.38 2.94 -8.29
CA THR A 111 -17.81 2.59 -8.30
C THR A 111 -18.10 1.29 -7.55
N GLN A 112 -17.11 0.40 -7.46
CA GLN A 112 -17.21 -0.87 -6.77
C GLN A 112 -17.25 -0.68 -5.25
N GLY A 113 -18.04 -1.50 -4.55
CA GLY A 113 -18.11 -1.46 -3.08
C GLY A 113 -16.76 -1.78 -2.43
N TYR A 114 -16.37 -1.02 -1.40
CA TYR A 114 -15.05 -1.16 -0.76
C TYR A 114 -14.82 -2.56 -0.15
N ALA A 115 -15.87 -3.24 0.31
CA ALA A 115 -15.79 -4.61 0.81
C ALA A 115 -15.46 -5.63 -0.31
N GLU A 116 -16.01 -5.44 -1.51
CA GLU A 116 -15.73 -6.30 -2.66
C GLU A 116 -14.28 -6.11 -3.12
N GLN A 117 -13.81 -4.86 -3.15
CA GLN A 117 -12.41 -4.55 -3.45
C GLN A 117 -11.48 -5.17 -2.40
N ALA A 118 -11.80 -5.06 -1.10
CA ALA A 118 -11.04 -5.69 -0.03
C ALA A 118 -10.97 -7.22 -0.17
N ALA A 119 -12.07 -7.86 -0.57
CA ALA A 119 -12.11 -9.29 -0.85
C ALA A 119 -11.16 -9.68 -1.99
N GLU A 120 -11.12 -8.89 -3.06
CA GLU A 120 -10.19 -9.09 -4.16
C GLU A 120 -8.73 -8.93 -3.70
N TRP A 121 -8.40 -7.84 -3.01
CA TRP A 121 -7.02 -7.60 -2.54
C TRP A 121 -6.54 -8.72 -1.63
N TYR A 122 -7.42 -9.20 -0.73
CA TYR A 122 -7.11 -10.33 0.14
C TYR A 122 -6.85 -11.62 -0.65
N ALA A 123 -7.70 -11.93 -1.64
CA ALA A 123 -7.53 -13.10 -2.50
C ALA A 123 -6.21 -13.06 -3.28
N ARG A 124 -5.71 -11.86 -3.61
CA ARG A 124 -4.43 -11.63 -4.29
C ARG A 124 -3.21 -11.71 -3.37
N GLY A 125 -3.40 -11.65 -2.05
CA GLY A 125 -2.30 -11.77 -1.08
C GLY A 125 -2.26 -10.70 0.01
N ALA A 126 -3.11 -9.67 -0.03
CA ALA A 126 -3.17 -8.66 1.03
C ALA A 126 -3.56 -9.28 2.38
N ARG A 127 -2.96 -8.77 3.46
CA ARG A 127 -3.20 -9.23 4.84
C ARG A 127 -3.55 -8.09 5.79
N LEU A 128 -3.11 -6.87 5.48
CA LEU A 128 -3.50 -5.67 6.19
C LEU A 128 -4.23 -4.77 5.19
N ILE A 129 -5.49 -4.43 5.46
CA ILE A 129 -6.35 -3.67 4.54
C ILE A 129 -6.92 -2.46 5.31
N GLY A 130 -6.75 -1.27 4.75
CA GLY A 130 -7.27 -0.02 5.29
C GLY A 130 -7.65 0.95 4.19
N GLY A 131 -7.71 2.24 4.51
CA GLY A 131 -7.98 3.32 3.56
C GLY A 131 -7.11 4.55 3.82
N CYS A 132 -6.86 5.33 2.76
CA CYS A 132 -6.04 6.54 2.79
C CYS A 132 -6.91 7.76 2.43
N CYS A 133 -6.41 8.66 1.58
CA CYS A 133 -7.11 9.89 1.23
C CYS A 133 -8.53 9.62 0.75
N ARG A 134 -9.48 10.41 1.27
CA ARG A 134 -10.90 10.38 0.88
C ARG A 134 -11.64 9.08 1.20
N THR A 135 -11.03 8.19 1.95
CA THR A 135 -11.75 7.11 2.64
C THR A 135 -12.33 7.64 3.95
N SER A 136 -13.34 6.96 4.48
CA SER A 136 -14.02 7.34 5.72
C SER A 136 -14.27 6.13 6.62
N PRO A 137 -14.76 6.33 7.85
CA PRO A 137 -15.18 5.23 8.71
C PRO A 137 -16.22 4.28 8.07
N ARG A 138 -16.96 4.72 7.04
CA ARG A 138 -17.89 3.88 6.29
C ARG A 138 -17.15 2.77 5.54
N GLU A 139 -16.10 3.10 4.80
CA GLU A 139 -15.29 2.13 4.05
C GLU A 139 -14.62 1.14 5.01
N ILE A 140 -14.05 1.64 6.11
CA ILE A 140 -13.43 0.78 7.14
C ILE A 140 -14.44 -0.17 7.78
N ARG A 141 -15.68 0.28 8.02
CA ARG A 141 -16.76 -0.58 8.51
C ARG A 141 -17.09 -1.68 7.51
N ALA A 142 -17.19 -1.36 6.23
CA ALA A 142 -17.47 -2.35 5.19
C ALA A 142 -16.38 -3.44 5.13
N VAL A 143 -15.09 -3.07 5.24
CA VAL A 143 -13.99 -4.04 5.35
C VAL A 143 -14.12 -4.88 6.62
N ALA A 144 -14.39 -4.25 7.76
CA ALA A 144 -14.48 -4.95 9.05
C ALA A 144 -15.64 -5.94 9.10
N GLU A 145 -16.79 -5.59 8.54
CA GLU A 145 -17.96 -6.47 8.43
C GLU A 145 -17.68 -7.66 7.51
N TRP A 146 -17.11 -7.41 6.33
CA TRP A 146 -16.68 -8.46 5.42
C TRP A 146 -15.65 -9.42 6.06
N ALA A 147 -14.62 -8.87 6.71
CA ALA A 147 -13.56 -9.68 7.32
C ALA A 147 -14.05 -10.54 8.50
N ARG A 148 -15.07 -10.08 9.25
CA ARG A 148 -15.68 -10.85 10.36
C ARG A 148 -16.67 -11.91 9.90
N ALA A 149 -17.21 -11.79 8.69
CA ALA A 149 -18.15 -12.75 8.10
C ALA A 149 -17.44 -13.93 7.40
N ARG A 150 -16.11 -13.92 7.36
CA ARG A 150 -15.24 -14.94 6.76
C ARG A 150 -14.68 -15.88 7.83
#